data_AF-A0A7C3EYH6-F1
#
_entry.id   AF-A0A7C3EYH6-F1
#
_cell.length_a   1.000
_cell.length_b   1.000
_cell.length_c   1.000
_cell.angle_alpha   90.00
_cell.angle_beta   90.00
_cell.angle_gamma   90.00
#
_symmetry.space_group_name_H-M   'P 1'
#
loop_
_entity.id
_entity.type
_entity.pdbx_description
1 polymer ?
#
loop_
_entity_poly.entity_id
_entity_poly.type
_entity_poly.pdbx_seq_one_letter_code
_entity_poly.pdbx_strand_id
1 'polypeptide(L)' 'MPVCPYCGQEITMLFYSPRRNLLWDDGKWAIDQLDYDEVIVCPACYEELGPKELERLGVPKKVL' A
#
# COMPACT_ATOMS: atom_id res chain seq x y z
N MET A 1 -0.36 -14.67 -15.00
CA MET A 1 -0.76 -13.38 -14.37
C MET A 1 0.05 -13.20 -13.10
N PRO A 2 0.33 -11.98 -12.63
CA PRO A 2 1.04 -11.78 -11.37
C PRO A 2 0.24 -12.38 -10.20
N VAL A 3 0.93 -12.95 -9.22
CA VAL A 3 0.34 -13.63 -8.07
C VAL A 3 0.79 -12.95 -6.79
N CYS A 4 -0.12 -12.77 -5.84
CA CYS A 4 0.22 -12.20 -4.53
C CYS A 4 1.18 -13.13 -3.78
N PRO A 5 2.34 -12.62 -3.31
CA PRO A 5 3.31 -13.45 -2.61
C PRO A 5 2.83 -13.91 -1.22
N TYR A 6 1.80 -13.25 -0.66
CA TYR A 6 1.29 -13.56 0.68
C TYR A 6 0.11 -14.55 0.66
N CYS A 7 -0.83 -14.40 -0.28
CA CYS A 7 -2.05 -15.21 -0.32
C CYS A 7 -2.17 -16.15 -1.52
N GLY A 8 -1.25 -16.08 -2.48
CA GLY A 8 -1.24 -16.95 -3.67
C GLY A 8 -2.37 -16.68 -4.67
N GLN A 9 -3.21 -15.67 -4.44
CA GLN A 9 -4.28 -15.28 -5.37
C GLN A 9 -3.72 -14.50 -6.55
N GLU A 10 -4.34 -14.69 -7.71
CA GLU A 10 -4.03 -13.89 -8.90
C GLU A 10 -4.38 -12.41 -8.67
N ILE A 11 -3.47 -11.53 -9.07
CA ILE A 11 -3.66 -10.09 -8.99
C ILE A 11 -4.10 -9.59 -10.37
N THR A 12 -5.37 -9.20 -10.47
CA THR A 12 -5.93 -8.53 -11.65
C THR A 12 -5.96 -7.00 -11.50
N MET A 13 -5.85 -6.51 -10.26
CA MET A 13 -5.96 -5.10 -9.89
C MET A 13 -5.19 -4.84 -8.60
N LEU A 14 -4.64 -3.63 -8.47
CA LEU A 14 -3.98 -3.14 -7.26
C LEU A 14 -4.69 -1.87 -6.80
N PHE A 15 -4.82 -1.69 -5.48
CA PHE A 15 -5.30 -0.44 -4.89
C PHE A 15 -4.11 0.42 -4.49
N TYR A 16 -4.18 1.71 -4.82
CA TYR A 16 -3.20 2.72 -4.47
C TYR A 16 -3.89 3.73 -3.54
N SER A 17 -3.34 3.95 -2.34
CA SER A 17 -3.87 4.93 -1.38
C SER A 17 -2.72 5.66 -0.68
N PRO A 18 -2.83 6.98 -0.48
CA PRO A 18 -1.92 7.68 0.41
C PRO A 18 -2.14 7.21 1.85
N ARG A 19 -1.05 6.91 2.57
CA ARG A 19 -1.08 6.70 4.02
C ARG A 19 -1.04 8.04 4.73
N ARG A 20 -1.75 8.13 5.86
CA ARG A 20 -1.67 9.27 6.77
C ARG A 20 -1.42 8.77 8.17
N ASN A 21 -0.42 9.33 8.83
CA ASN A 21 -0.18 9.07 10.24
C ASN A 21 -1.09 9.96 11.07
N LEU A 22 -1.82 9.35 12.00
CA LEU A 22 -2.67 10.05 12.95
C LEU A 22 -2.02 9.99 14.33
N LEU A 23 -1.85 11.15 14.96
CA LEU A 23 -1.51 11.26 16.37
C LEU A 23 -2.75 11.42 17.21
N TRP A 24 -2.72 10.82 18.38
CA TRP A 24 -3.67 11.14 19.45
C TRP A 24 -3.09 12.28 20.28
N ASP A 25 -3.69 13.47 20.16
CA ASP A 25 -3.26 14.68 20.87
C ASP A 25 -4.48 15.44 21.41
N ASP A 26 -4.41 15.86 22.67
CA ASP A 26 -5.48 16.59 23.37
C ASP A 26 -6.90 15.97 23.20
N GLY A 27 -7.00 14.65 23.36
CA GLY A 27 -8.28 13.93 23.31
C GLY A 27 -8.92 13.82 21.92
N LYS A 28 -8.18 14.12 20.85
CA LYS A 28 -8.63 13.99 19.46
C LYS A 28 -7.54 13.38 18.57
N TRP A 29 -7.96 12.84 17.42
CA TRP A 29 -7.03 12.47 16.35
C TRP A 29 -6.61 13.71 15.56
N ALA A 30 -5.31 13.93 15.44
CA ALA A 30 -4.69 14.93 14.58
C ALA A 30 -3.80 14.23 13.53
N ILE A 31 -3.58 14.83 12.37
CA ILE A 31 -2.66 14.29 11.36
C ILE A 31 -1.23 14.73 11.75
N ASP A 32 -0.32 13.78 11.97
CA ASP A 32 1.04 14.03 12.50
C ASP A 32 1.91 14.81 11.51
N GLN A 33 1.89 14.38 10.26
CA GLN A 33 2.65 14.94 9.14
C GLN A 33 2.04 14.42 7.85
N LEU A 34 2.15 15.21 6.77
CA LEU A 34 1.83 14.79 5.41
C LEU A 34 3.01 14.03 4.80
N ASP A 35 3.56 13.06 5.52
CA ASP A 35 4.43 12.07 4.87
C ASP A 35 3.51 11.17 4.05
N TYR A 36 3.40 11.52 2.77
CA TYR A 36 2.65 10.78 1.79
C TYR A 36 3.45 9.53 1.41
N ASP A 37 3.46 8.53 2.28
CA ASP A 37 3.89 7.20 1.88
C ASP A 37 2.75 6.56 1.09
N GLU A 38 3.05 6.21 -0.15
CA GLU A 38 2.12 5.53 -1.06
C GLU A 38 2.05 4.06 -0.67
N VAL A 39 0.84 3.60 -0.34
CA VAL A 39 0.62 2.20 0.04
C VAL A 39 -0.14 1.51 -1.07
N ILE A 40 0.42 0.42 -1.56
CA ILE A 40 -0.22 -0.47 -2.53
C ILE A 40 -0.52 -1.79 -1.83
N VAL A 41 -1.78 -2.23 -1.89
CA VAL A 41 -2.23 -3.47 -1.21
C VAL A 41 -2.78 -4.51 -2.19
N CYS A 42 -2.66 -5.78 -1.81
CA CYS A 42 -3.36 -6.87 -2.49
C CYS A 42 -4.88 -6.77 -2.21
N PRO A 43 -5.76 -6.77 -3.22
CA PRO A 43 -7.21 -6.65 -3.00
C PRO A 43 -7.83 -7.88 -2.33
N ALA A 44 -7.14 -9.03 -2.35
CA ALA A 44 -7.67 -10.28 -1.82
C ALA A 44 -7.38 -10.47 -0.32
N CYS A 45 -6.16 -10.15 0.13
CA CYS A 45 -5.75 -10.33 1.53
C CYS A 45 -5.44 -9.02 2.26
N TYR A 46 -5.49 -7.88 1.57
CA TYR A 46 -5.20 -6.55 2.11
C TYR A 46 -3.78 -6.35 2.66
N GLU A 47 -2.86 -7.27 2.37
CA GLU A 47 -1.45 -7.12 2.69
C GLU A 47 -0.81 -6.02 1.85
N GLU A 48 0.04 -5.22 2.49
CA GLU A 48 0.84 -4.18 1.87
C GLU A 48 1.98 -4.80 1.06
N LEU A 49 2.14 -4.34 -0.17
CA LEU A 49 3.19 -4.77 -1.08
C LEU A 49 4.30 -3.73 -1.03
N GLY A 50 5.50 -4.14 -0.59
CA GLY A 50 6.66 -3.27 -0.55
C GLY A 50 7.28 -3.05 -1.94
N PRO A 51 8.26 -2.14 -2.06
CA PRO A 51 8.89 -1.80 -3.34
C PRO A 51 9.45 -2.99 -4.11
N LYS A 52 9.98 -4.00 -3.41
CA LYS A 52 10.53 -5.22 -4.01
C LYS A 52 9.43 -6.14 -4.56
N GLU A 53 8.31 -6.29 -3.85
CA GLU A 53 7.16 -7.02 -4.39
C GLU A 53 6.60 -6.29 -5.61
N LEU A 54 6.45 -4.97 -5.54
CA LEU A 54 5.90 -4.16 -6.62
C LEU A 54 6.75 -4.21 -7.90
N GLU A 55 8.09 -4.18 -7.77
CA GLU A 55 9.00 -4.37 -8.91
C GLU A 55 8.85 -5.76 -9.53
N ARG A 56 8.72 -6.82 -8.71
CA ARG A 56 8.48 -8.19 -9.20
C ARG A 56 7.14 -8.36 -9.90
N LEU A 57 6.12 -7.61 -9.48
CA LEU A 57 4.79 -7.61 -10.09
C LEU A 57 4.72 -6.74 -11.36
N GLY A 58 5.81 -6.05 -11.72
CA GLY A 58 5.88 -5.20 -12.90
C GLY A 58 5.15 -3.86 -12.74
N VAL A 59 4.96 -3.39 -11.51
CA VAL A 59 4.30 -2.10 -11.23
C VAL A 59 5.21 -0.95 -11.70
N PRO A 60 4.71 0.02 -12.50
CA PRO A 60 5.52 1.12 -12.99
C PRO A 60 6.04 2.04 -11.88
N LYS A 61 7.34 2.38 -11.91
CA LYS A 61 8.00 3.32 -10.98
C LYS A 61 7.46 4.76 -10.99
N LYS A 62 6.57 5.12 -11.92
CA LYS A 62 5.92 6.44 -11.93
C LYS A 62 4.78 6.56 -10.91
N VAL A 63 4.38 5.42 -10.33
CA VAL A 63 3.36 5.28 -9.27
C VAL A 63 4.04 4.93 -7.93
N LEU A 64 5.36 5.11 -7.84
CA LEU A 64 6.22 4.85 -6.67
C LEU A 64 7.12 6.07 -6.45
#